data_AF-A0A842TDW8-F1
#
_entry.id   AF-A0A842TDW8-F1
#
_cell.length_a   1.000
_cell.length_b   1.000
_cell.length_c   1.000
_cell.angle_alpha   90.00
_cell.angle_beta   90.00
_cell.angle_gamma   90.00
#
_symmetry.space_group_name_H-M   'P 1'
#
loop_
_entity.id
_entity.type
_entity.pdbx_description
1 polymer ?
#
loop_
_entity_poly.entity_id
_entity_poly.type
_entity_poly.pdbx_seq_one_letter_code
_entity_poly.pdbx_strand_id
1 'polypeptide(L)'
;MKTDKSKDEEFEKKWSEAVKYEGAGHDYYYIKEYEDAAEMHLKAANLFKDIMDNVKNVNLKNRAESNYLIEKGNYIYSKASKKLYIEKKFGEAEELFEEAAELMKKSLKIKISMANKVTENNIINMNIHFLLERASISHAFKLLNELDGNNYDKIIEQFKIASTHDNLEMDFATQTGDFERATRAQARELYCKGQINRLKGRKALEKSEMKEAKERYLKASEFFGKSAKLDKEWKEYKELSKKMLNVADRLIV
;
A
#
# COMPACT_ATOMS: atom_id res chain seq x y z
N MET A 1 25.11 15.84 -39.77
CA MET A 1 24.98 16.19 -38.34
C MET A 1 25.82 15.20 -37.55
N LYS A 2 26.86 15.67 -36.85
CA LYS A 2 27.58 14.83 -35.87
C LYS A 2 26.68 14.74 -34.63
N THR A 3 26.15 13.57 -34.33
CA THR A 3 25.51 13.31 -33.04
C THR A 3 26.59 13.40 -31.95
N ASP A 4 26.33 14.19 -30.92
CA ASP A 4 27.25 14.46 -29.83
C ASP A 4 27.24 13.27 -28.86
N LYS A 5 28.04 12.24 -29.18
CA LYS A 5 28.14 10.97 -28.42
C LYS A 5 28.28 11.17 -26.91
N SER A 6 28.89 12.28 -26.47
CA SER A 6 29.09 12.60 -25.05
C SER A 6 27.78 12.79 -24.27
N LYS A 7 26.73 13.33 -24.93
CA LYS A 7 25.43 13.59 -24.29
C LYS A 7 24.58 12.33 -24.16
N ASP A 8 24.72 11.42 -25.11
CA ASP A 8 24.05 10.12 -25.07
C ASP A 8 24.68 9.25 -23.95
N GLU A 9 26.00 9.32 -23.76
CA GLU A 9 26.70 8.63 -22.65
C GLU A 9 26.30 9.18 -21.27
N GLU A 10 26.16 10.49 -21.11
CA GLU A 10 25.73 11.10 -19.84
C GLU A 10 24.28 10.72 -19.50
N PHE A 11 23.38 10.71 -20.49
CA PHE A 11 21.99 10.26 -20.32
C PHE A 11 21.92 8.81 -19.85
N GLU A 12 22.59 7.89 -20.56
CA GLU A 12 22.56 6.46 -20.22
C GLU A 12 23.16 6.18 -18.84
N LYS A 13 24.21 6.92 -18.46
CA LYS A 13 24.81 6.82 -17.13
C LYS A 13 23.83 7.25 -16.04
N LYS A 14 23.20 8.42 -16.17
CA LYS A 14 22.21 8.92 -15.20
C LYS A 14 20.99 8.01 -15.11
N TRP A 15 20.51 7.52 -16.25
CA TRP A 15 19.38 6.58 -16.30
C TRP A 15 19.71 5.28 -15.57
N SER A 16 20.87 4.69 -15.88
CA SER A 16 21.34 3.46 -15.25
C SER A 16 21.55 3.62 -13.75
N GLU A 17 22.03 4.78 -13.31
CA GLU A 17 22.21 5.08 -11.89
C GLU A 17 20.87 5.27 -11.18
N ALA A 18 19.89 5.94 -11.79
CA ALA A 18 18.54 6.08 -11.24
C ALA A 18 17.88 4.70 -11.00
N VAL A 19 17.97 3.79 -11.96
CA VAL A 19 17.43 2.43 -11.86
C VAL A 19 18.12 1.62 -10.74
N LYS A 20 19.42 1.85 -10.48
CA LYS A 20 20.11 1.20 -9.36
C LYS A 20 19.57 1.68 -8.01
N TYR A 21 19.35 2.98 -7.87
CA TYR A 21 18.76 3.52 -6.64
C TYR A 21 17.30 3.08 -6.47
N GLU A 22 16.51 3.00 -7.54
CA GLU A 22 15.16 2.41 -7.51
C GLU A 22 15.18 0.98 -6.95
N GLY A 23 16.07 0.13 -7.47
CA GLY A 23 16.24 -1.25 -7.00
C GLY A 23 16.62 -1.31 -5.52
N ALA A 24 17.62 -0.54 -5.11
CA ALA A 24 18.05 -0.47 -3.71
C ALA A 24 16.93 0.04 -2.77
N GLY A 25 16.12 0.99 -3.22
CA GLY A 25 14.97 1.48 -2.47
C GLY A 25 13.95 0.37 -2.18
N HIS A 26 13.63 -0.43 -3.19
CA HIS A 26 12.76 -1.60 -3.00
C HIS A 26 13.37 -2.64 -2.05
N ASP A 27 14.67 -2.94 -2.19
CA ASP A 27 15.35 -3.91 -1.32
C ASP A 27 15.31 -3.50 0.15
N TYR A 28 15.65 -2.24 0.46
CA TYR A 28 15.54 -1.69 1.82
C TYR A 28 14.10 -1.70 2.33
N TYR A 29 13.14 -1.39 1.46
CA TYR A 29 11.73 -1.41 1.83
C TYR A 29 11.27 -2.82 2.25
N TYR A 30 11.67 -3.87 1.53
CA TYR A 30 11.30 -5.25 1.85
C TYR A 30 11.83 -5.71 3.21
N ILE A 31 13.01 -5.23 3.61
CA ILE A 31 13.57 -5.50 4.94
C ILE A 31 13.13 -4.50 6.02
N LYS A 32 12.19 -3.59 5.67
CA LYS A 32 11.55 -2.60 6.57
C LYS A 32 12.48 -1.48 7.06
N GLU A 33 13.60 -1.26 6.37
CA GLU A 33 14.48 -0.12 6.58
C GLU A 33 13.94 1.11 5.82
N TYR A 34 12.85 1.66 6.35
CA TYR A 34 12.06 2.68 5.64
C TYR A 34 12.79 4.01 5.41
N GLU A 35 13.76 4.36 6.26
CA GLU A 35 14.55 5.59 6.08
C GLU A 35 15.54 5.45 4.93
N ASP A 36 16.27 4.33 4.89
CA ASP A 36 17.20 4.02 3.79
C ASP A 36 16.45 3.86 2.46
N ALA A 37 15.29 3.19 2.48
CA ALA A 37 14.42 3.09 1.31
C ALA A 37 14.01 4.47 0.78
N ALA A 38 13.59 5.36 1.68
CA ALA A 38 13.22 6.73 1.33
C ALA A 38 14.42 7.49 0.71
N GLU A 39 15.63 7.36 1.27
CA GLU A 39 16.82 8.01 0.73
C GLU A 39 17.11 7.54 -0.71
N MET A 40 17.04 6.23 -0.97
CA MET A 40 17.32 5.68 -2.30
C MET A 40 16.28 6.13 -3.33
N HIS A 41 14.99 6.06 -3.01
CA HIS A 41 13.93 6.55 -3.91
C HIS A 41 14.06 8.05 -4.19
N LEU A 42 14.48 8.86 -3.21
CA LEU A 42 14.73 10.28 -3.43
C LEU A 42 15.91 10.53 -4.37
N LYS A 43 17.00 9.75 -4.25
CA LYS A 43 18.13 9.82 -5.18
C LYS A 43 17.71 9.46 -6.62
N ALA A 44 16.93 8.38 -6.78
CA ALA A 44 16.38 7.99 -8.07
C ALA A 44 15.49 9.09 -8.68
N ALA A 45 14.56 9.65 -7.89
CA ALA A 45 13.68 10.72 -8.31
C ALA A 45 14.46 11.96 -8.79
N ASN A 46 15.50 12.37 -8.05
CA ASN A 46 16.32 13.53 -8.43
C ASN A 46 17.06 13.31 -9.76
N LEU A 47 17.56 12.10 -10.03
CA LEU A 47 18.18 11.78 -11.31
C LEU A 47 17.17 11.80 -12.46
N PHE A 48 15.97 11.22 -12.27
CA PHE A 48 14.92 11.31 -13.30
C PHE A 48 14.47 12.74 -13.54
N LYS A 49 14.43 13.60 -12.50
CA LYS A 49 14.14 15.02 -12.64
C LYS A 49 15.20 15.74 -13.48
N ASP A 50 16.47 15.49 -13.19
CA ASP A 50 17.59 16.06 -13.94
C ASP A 50 17.56 15.61 -15.42
N ILE A 51 17.30 14.33 -15.68
CA ILE A 51 17.11 13.82 -17.05
C ILE A 51 15.95 14.58 -17.72
N MET A 52 14.79 14.66 -17.07
CA MET A 52 13.59 15.32 -17.60
C MET A 52 13.84 16.79 -17.98
N ASP A 53 14.66 17.51 -17.21
CA ASP A 53 14.96 18.93 -17.45
C ASP A 53 15.92 19.15 -18.62
N ASN A 54 16.77 18.16 -18.92
CA ASN A 54 17.85 18.30 -19.90
C ASN A 54 17.58 17.60 -21.24
N VAL A 55 16.63 16.65 -21.32
CA VAL A 55 16.29 15.97 -22.58
C VAL A 55 15.34 16.81 -23.44
N LYS A 56 15.68 16.95 -24.73
CA LYS A 56 14.83 17.64 -25.72
C LYS A 56 13.76 16.74 -26.34
N ASN A 57 14.00 15.43 -26.34
CA ASN A 57 13.06 14.46 -26.91
C ASN A 57 11.84 14.32 -26.00
N VAL A 58 10.66 14.63 -26.52
CA VAL A 58 9.39 14.63 -25.76
C VAL A 58 9.07 13.25 -25.18
N ASN A 59 9.35 12.16 -25.90
CA ASN A 59 9.09 10.81 -25.41
C ASN A 59 10.02 10.45 -24.24
N LEU A 60 11.31 10.81 -24.34
CA LEU A 60 12.26 10.61 -23.24
C LEU A 60 11.90 11.48 -22.05
N LYS A 61 11.46 12.72 -22.29
CA LYS A 61 10.99 13.62 -21.24
C LYS A 61 9.79 13.04 -20.50
N ASN A 62 8.76 12.59 -21.21
CA ASN A 62 7.58 11.98 -20.61
C ASN A 62 7.91 10.70 -19.84
N ARG A 63 8.85 9.89 -20.34
CA ARG A 63 9.33 8.69 -19.64
C ARG A 63 10.04 9.06 -18.33
N ALA A 64 10.93 10.04 -18.38
CA ALA A 64 11.64 10.53 -17.20
C ALA A 64 10.67 11.18 -16.19
N GLU A 65 9.68 11.95 -16.65
CA GLU A 65 8.63 12.53 -15.81
C GLU A 65 7.78 11.46 -15.11
N SER A 66 7.35 10.44 -15.86
CA SER A 66 6.60 9.31 -15.30
C SER A 66 7.40 8.57 -14.21
N ASN A 67 8.69 8.32 -14.45
CA ASN A 67 9.55 7.67 -13.46
C ASN A 67 9.85 8.56 -12.25
N TYR A 68 10.09 9.87 -12.46
CA TYR A 68 10.23 10.84 -11.37
C TYR A 68 9.00 10.82 -10.45
N LEU A 69 7.79 10.80 -11.01
CA LEU A 69 6.56 10.75 -10.24
C LEU A 69 6.40 9.44 -9.47
N ILE A 70 6.79 8.30 -10.06
CA ILE A 70 6.79 7.00 -9.39
C ILE A 70 7.76 7.01 -8.21
N GLU A 71 9.02 7.40 -8.43
CA GLU A 71 10.05 7.38 -7.40
C GLU A 71 9.79 8.40 -6.29
N LYS A 72 9.25 9.57 -6.62
CA LYS A 72 8.78 10.52 -5.61
C LYS A 72 7.62 9.94 -4.79
N GLY A 73 6.70 9.21 -5.44
CA GLY A 73 5.65 8.45 -4.77
C GLY A 73 6.22 7.39 -3.82
N ASN A 74 7.21 6.62 -4.26
CA ASN A 74 7.88 5.58 -3.45
C ASN A 74 8.66 6.17 -2.27
N TYR A 75 9.28 7.34 -2.43
CA TYR A 75 9.90 8.09 -1.34
C TYR A 75 8.87 8.46 -0.26
N ILE A 76 7.74 9.06 -0.66
CA ILE A 76 6.67 9.45 0.27
C ILE A 76 6.05 8.22 0.92
N TYR A 77 5.81 7.17 0.15
CA TYR A 77 5.32 5.88 0.64
C TYR A 77 6.22 5.26 1.71
N SER A 78 7.53 5.32 1.53
CA SER A 78 8.50 4.83 2.53
C SER A 78 8.39 5.62 3.84
N LYS A 79 8.25 6.95 3.75
CA LYS A 79 8.00 7.80 4.92
C LYS A 79 6.65 7.48 5.59
N ALA A 80 5.58 7.30 4.81
CA ALA A 80 4.27 6.91 5.32
C ALA A 80 4.33 5.57 6.08
N SER A 81 5.10 4.62 5.56
CA SER A 81 5.28 3.30 6.18
C SER A 81 6.03 3.38 7.50
N LYS A 82 7.06 4.22 7.61
CA LYS A 82 7.69 4.54 8.91
C LYS A 82 6.68 5.11 9.90
N LYS A 83 5.87 6.08 9.47
CA LYS A 83 4.83 6.71 10.30
C LYS A 83 3.81 5.69 10.81
N LEU A 84 3.36 4.79 9.94
CA LEU A 84 2.38 3.75 10.25
C LEU A 84 2.95 2.66 11.17
N TYR A 85 4.08 2.06 10.79
CA TYR A 85 4.55 0.83 11.42
C TYR A 85 5.45 1.08 12.63
N ILE A 86 6.23 2.15 12.63
CA ILE A 86 7.21 2.46 13.69
C ILE A 86 6.67 3.54 14.61
N GLU A 87 6.29 4.70 14.07
CA GLU A 87 5.94 5.87 14.88
C GLU A 87 4.48 5.85 15.38
N LYS A 88 3.62 5.00 14.80
CA LYS A 88 2.18 4.89 15.09
C LYS A 88 1.43 6.22 14.96
N LYS A 89 1.87 7.05 14.01
CA LYS A 89 1.28 8.35 13.68
C LYS A 89 0.32 8.21 12.51
N PHE A 90 -0.85 7.64 12.79
CA PHE A 90 -1.79 7.20 11.76
C PHE A 90 -2.33 8.32 10.86
N GLY A 91 -2.62 9.51 11.42
CA GLY A 91 -3.05 10.65 10.62
C GLY A 91 -1.96 11.18 9.68
N GLU A 92 -0.72 11.31 10.17
CA GLU A 92 0.41 11.70 9.31
C GLU A 92 0.68 10.63 8.22
N ALA A 93 0.51 9.35 8.53
CA ALA A 93 0.69 8.26 7.57
C ALA A 93 -0.37 8.28 6.47
N GLU A 94 -1.64 8.48 6.84
CA GLU A 94 -2.78 8.59 5.91
C GLU A 94 -2.53 9.65 4.83
N GLU A 95 -2.23 10.89 5.25
CA GLU A 95 -1.98 12.03 4.33
C GLU A 95 -0.85 11.72 3.34
N LEU A 96 0.23 11.07 3.81
CA LEU A 96 1.36 10.70 2.96
C LEU A 96 1.00 9.58 1.97
N PHE A 97 0.22 8.58 2.37
CA PHE A 97 -0.23 7.54 1.43
C PHE A 97 -1.11 8.12 0.31
N GLU A 98 -2.01 9.06 0.65
CA GLU A 98 -2.83 9.76 -0.34
C GLU A 98 -1.98 10.60 -1.31
N GLU A 99 -0.99 11.33 -0.79
CA GLU A 99 -0.05 12.10 -1.61
C GLU A 99 0.73 11.18 -2.58
N ALA A 100 1.25 10.05 -2.09
CA ALA A 100 1.94 9.07 -2.92
C ALA A 100 1.03 8.50 -4.03
N ALA A 101 -0.24 8.19 -3.71
CA ALA A 101 -1.20 7.68 -4.67
C ALA A 101 -1.49 8.69 -5.78
N GLU A 102 -1.62 9.99 -5.44
CA GLU A 102 -1.84 11.05 -6.44
C GLU A 102 -0.66 11.23 -7.39
N LEU A 103 0.58 11.07 -6.92
CA LEU A 103 1.76 11.08 -7.79
C LEU A 103 1.75 9.90 -8.76
N MET A 104 1.42 8.70 -8.28
CA MET A 104 1.31 7.52 -9.14
C MET A 104 0.18 7.65 -10.17
N LYS A 105 -0.97 8.23 -9.81
CA LYS A 105 -2.05 8.54 -10.76
C LYS A 105 -1.62 9.52 -11.85
N LYS A 106 -0.82 10.54 -11.50
CA LYS A 106 -0.24 11.45 -12.49
C LYS A 106 0.71 10.70 -13.44
N SER A 107 1.56 9.83 -12.92
CA SER A 107 2.44 8.98 -13.73
C SER A 107 1.65 8.07 -14.69
N LEU A 108 0.58 7.44 -14.20
CA LEU A 108 -0.28 6.58 -15.01
C LEU A 108 -0.88 7.34 -16.20
N LYS A 109 -1.36 8.57 -15.99
CA LYS A 109 -1.92 9.40 -17.07
C LYS A 109 -0.89 9.65 -18.18
N ILE A 110 0.37 9.89 -17.81
CA ILE A 110 1.48 10.05 -18.77
C ILE A 110 1.74 8.73 -19.50
N LYS A 111 1.80 7.59 -18.80
CA LYS A 111 2.04 6.29 -19.43
C LYS A 111 0.93 5.90 -20.42
N ILE A 112 -0.32 6.17 -20.08
CA ILE A 112 -1.47 5.92 -20.96
C ILE A 112 -1.37 6.80 -22.21
N SER A 113 -1.03 8.08 -22.08
CA SER A 113 -0.91 8.98 -23.24
C SER A 113 0.23 8.61 -24.18
N MET A 114 1.25 7.92 -23.68
CA MET A 114 2.36 7.37 -24.47
C MET A 114 2.01 6.03 -25.17
N ALA A 115 0.77 5.55 -25.08
CA ALA A 115 0.35 4.23 -25.57
C ALA A 115 1.21 3.08 -25.01
N ASN A 116 1.70 3.22 -23.77
CA ASN A 116 2.54 2.19 -23.15
C ASN A 116 1.77 0.90 -22.87
N LYS A 117 2.53 -0.19 -22.80
CA LYS A 117 2.04 -1.57 -22.64
C LYS A 117 1.07 -1.71 -21.47
N VAL A 118 -0.04 -2.42 -21.70
CA VAL A 118 -1.09 -2.73 -20.70
C VAL A 118 -0.49 -3.25 -19.38
N THR A 119 0.54 -4.10 -19.47
CA THR A 119 1.24 -4.65 -18.30
C THR A 119 1.84 -3.57 -17.40
N GLU A 120 2.48 -2.53 -17.96
CA GLU A 120 3.06 -1.44 -17.15
C GLU A 120 1.97 -0.62 -16.47
N ASN A 121 0.87 -0.36 -17.17
CA ASN A 121 -0.28 0.35 -16.60
C ASN A 121 -0.90 -0.45 -15.46
N ASN A 122 -1.00 -1.78 -15.60
CA ASN A 122 -1.48 -2.67 -14.55
C ASN A 122 -0.56 -2.66 -13.32
N ILE A 123 0.76 -2.61 -13.50
CA ILE A 123 1.72 -2.48 -12.39
C ILE A 123 1.49 -1.18 -11.62
N ILE A 124 1.30 -0.06 -12.32
CA ILE A 124 1.04 1.23 -11.68
C ILE A 124 -0.33 1.22 -10.96
N ASN A 125 -1.38 0.69 -11.59
CA ASN A 125 -2.71 0.53 -10.97
C ASN A 125 -2.65 -0.30 -9.70
N MET A 126 -1.91 -1.41 -9.74
CA MET A 126 -1.67 -2.29 -8.60
C MET A 126 -1.00 -1.52 -7.44
N ASN A 127 -0.01 -0.67 -7.72
CA ASN A 127 0.61 0.19 -6.70
C ASN A 127 -0.34 1.28 -6.17
N ILE A 128 -1.15 1.91 -7.04
CA ILE A 128 -2.15 2.90 -6.61
C ILE A 128 -3.14 2.28 -5.63
N HIS A 129 -3.69 1.11 -5.95
CA HIS A 129 -4.65 0.44 -5.07
C HIS A 129 -4.02 -0.01 -3.76
N PHE A 130 -2.79 -0.49 -3.79
CA PHE A 130 -2.04 -0.77 -2.57
C PHE A 130 -1.91 0.48 -1.67
N LEU A 131 -1.56 1.64 -2.23
CA LEU A 131 -1.44 2.87 -1.44
C LEU A 131 -2.77 3.36 -0.86
N LEU A 132 -3.84 3.28 -1.65
CA LEU A 132 -5.18 3.68 -1.19
C LEU A 132 -5.70 2.75 -0.09
N GLU A 133 -5.41 1.44 -0.17
CA GLU A 133 -5.66 0.50 0.93
C GLU A 133 -4.95 0.95 2.22
N ARG A 134 -3.67 1.30 2.14
CA ARG A 134 -2.89 1.76 3.30
C ARG A 134 -3.40 3.07 3.88
N ALA A 135 -3.84 4.01 3.04
CA ALA A 135 -4.49 5.23 3.48
C ALA A 135 -5.76 4.93 4.29
N SER A 136 -6.65 4.09 3.76
CA SER A 136 -7.88 3.69 4.44
C SER A 136 -7.63 2.95 5.76
N ILE A 137 -6.66 2.03 5.82
CA ILE A 137 -6.28 1.38 7.09
C ILE A 137 -5.73 2.40 8.09
N SER A 138 -4.90 3.33 7.65
CA SER A 138 -4.35 4.38 8.52
C SER A 138 -5.47 5.27 9.08
N HIS A 139 -6.42 5.68 8.25
CA HIS A 139 -7.61 6.41 8.69
C HIS A 139 -8.44 5.61 9.70
N ALA A 140 -8.65 4.31 9.45
CA ALA A 140 -9.36 3.45 10.38
C ALA A 140 -8.67 3.40 11.77
N PHE A 141 -7.34 3.32 11.80
CA PHE A 141 -6.58 3.33 13.05
C PHE A 141 -6.53 4.69 13.73
N LYS A 142 -6.46 5.78 12.96
CA LYS A 142 -6.63 7.14 13.48
C LYS A 142 -7.96 7.27 14.22
N LEU A 143 -9.07 6.89 13.57
CA LEU A 143 -10.41 6.93 14.18
C LEU A 143 -10.51 6.02 15.42
N LEU A 144 -9.87 4.85 15.42
CA LEU A 144 -9.82 3.98 16.59
C LEU A 144 -9.07 4.61 17.78
N ASN A 145 -8.01 5.38 17.50
CA ASN A 145 -7.18 6.05 18.49
C ASN A 145 -7.81 7.34 19.05
N GLU A 146 -8.62 8.03 18.25
CA GLU A 146 -9.30 9.27 18.67
C GLU A 146 -10.41 9.03 19.71
N LEU A 147 -10.57 7.79 20.21
CA LEU A 147 -11.39 7.38 21.36
C LEU A 147 -12.88 7.75 21.30
N ASP A 148 -13.39 8.21 20.16
CA ASP A 148 -14.82 8.43 19.99
C ASP A 148 -15.49 7.10 19.59
N GLY A 149 -15.63 6.22 20.58
CA GLY A 149 -16.17 4.85 20.50
C GLY A 149 -17.55 4.74 19.84
N ASN A 150 -18.17 5.85 19.45
CA ASN A 150 -19.42 5.89 18.70
C ASN A 150 -19.25 5.78 17.18
N ASN A 151 -18.02 5.76 16.65
CA ASN A 151 -17.80 5.81 15.20
C ASN A 151 -17.51 4.47 14.53
N TYR A 152 -17.95 3.35 15.10
CA TYR A 152 -17.73 2.01 14.51
C TYR A 152 -18.14 1.93 13.04
N ASP A 153 -19.21 2.62 12.64
CA ASP A 153 -19.69 2.58 11.27
C ASP A 153 -18.70 3.23 10.29
N LYS A 154 -18.09 4.37 10.65
CA LYS A 154 -17.04 4.99 9.84
C LYS A 154 -15.77 4.15 9.79
N ILE A 155 -15.37 3.56 10.92
CA ILE A 155 -14.18 2.69 10.99
C ILE A 155 -14.39 1.44 10.14
N ILE A 156 -15.56 0.81 10.25
CA ILE A 156 -15.95 -0.34 9.42
C ILE A 156 -15.94 0.04 7.95
N GLU A 157 -16.43 1.22 7.60
CA GLU A 157 -16.45 1.69 6.22
C GLU A 157 -15.04 1.81 5.63
N GLN A 158 -14.08 2.36 6.39
CA GLN A 158 -12.69 2.42 5.95
C GLN A 158 -12.08 1.03 5.71
N PHE A 159 -12.36 0.04 6.58
CA PHE A 159 -11.91 -1.34 6.32
C PHE A 159 -12.58 -1.99 5.10
N LYS A 160 -13.81 -1.59 4.75
CA LYS A 160 -14.44 -2.05 3.50
C LYS A 160 -13.77 -1.41 2.28
N ILE A 161 -13.49 -0.11 2.32
CA ILE A 161 -12.76 0.59 1.24
C ILE A 161 -11.39 -0.05 1.03
N ALA A 162 -10.65 -0.31 2.12
CA ALA A 162 -9.39 -1.06 2.09
C ALA A 162 -9.56 -2.44 1.40
N SER A 163 -10.56 -3.22 1.82
CA SER A 163 -10.87 -4.52 1.21
C SER A 163 -11.23 -4.42 -0.28
N THR A 164 -11.93 -3.38 -0.73
CA THR A 164 -12.17 -3.14 -2.16
C THR A 164 -10.86 -2.92 -2.92
N HIS A 165 -9.93 -2.15 -2.36
CA HIS A 165 -8.64 -1.91 -2.97
C HIS A 165 -7.75 -3.16 -3.00
N ASP A 166 -7.75 -3.99 -1.95
CA ASP A 166 -7.05 -5.29 -1.98
C ASP A 166 -7.57 -6.19 -3.10
N ASN A 167 -8.89 -6.24 -3.32
CA ASN A 167 -9.48 -7.02 -4.41
C ASN A 167 -9.04 -6.50 -5.79
N LEU A 168 -9.05 -5.18 -5.98
CA LEU A 168 -8.58 -4.59 -7.24
C LEU A 168 -7.09 -4.85 -7.48
N GLU A 169 -6.25 -4.73 -6.45
CA GLU A 169 -4.84 -5.09 -6.53
C GLU A 169 -4.65 -6.56 -6.92
N MET A 170 -5.41 -7.47 -6.32
CA MET A 170 -5.38 -8.89 -6.63
C MET A 170 -5.75 -9.18 -8.09
N ASP A 171 -6.75 -8.49 -8.64
CA ASP A 171 -7.14 -8.60 -10.04
C ASP A 171 -6.00 -8.18 -10.98
N PHE A 172 -5.36 -7.03 -10.71
CA PHE A 172 -4.23 -6.56 -11.51
C PHE A 172 -2.99 -7.45 -11.37
N ALA A 173 -2.70 -7.93 -10.16
CA ALA A 173 -1.60 -8.87 -9.90
C ALA A 173 -1.80 -10.18 -10.68
N THR A 174 -3.02 -10.71 -10.69
CA THR A 174 -3.37 -11.92 -11.45
C THR A 174 -3.21 -11.69 -12.97
N GLN A 175 -3.65 -10.55 -13.49
CA GLN A 175 -3.50 -10.20 -14.91
C GLN A 175 -2.03 -10.03 -15.35
N THR A 176 -1.14 -9.71 -14.42
CA THR A 176 0.29 -9.54 -14.69
C THR A 176 1.11 -10.79 -14.39
N GLY A 177 0.50 -11.84 -13.83
CA GLY A 177 1.16 -13.08 -13.44
C GLY A 177 1.91 -13.01 -12.10
N ASP A 178 1.73 -11.94 -11.32
CA ASP A 178 2.31 -11.76 -9.99
C ASP A 178 1.44 -12.43 -8.91
N PHE A 179 1.43 -13.76 -8.92
CA PHE A 179 0.61 -14.55 -7.99
C PHE A 179 1.03 -14.41 -6.53
N GLU A 180 2.29 -14.09 -6.27
CA GLU A 180 2.78 -13.83 -4.91
C GLU A 180 2.16 -12.56 -4.35
N ARG A 181 2.11 -11.49 -5.15
CA ARG A 181 1.43 -10.25 -4.77
C ARG A 181 -0.08 -10.44 -4.65
N ALA A 182 -0.71 -11.20 -5.55
CA ALA A 182 -2.12 -11.55 -5.44
C ALA A 182 -2.42 -12.27 -4.10
N THR A 183 -1.54 -13.19 -3.68
CA THR A 183 -1.66 -13.91 -2.39
C THR A 183 -1.53 -12.95 -1.21
N ARG A 184 -0.59 -12.00 -1.25
CA ARG A 184 -0.45 -10.98 -0.19
C ARG A 184 -1.67 -10.06 -0.12
N ALA A 185 -2.22 -9.64 -1.26
CA ALA A 185 -3.46 -8.85 -1.32
C ALA A 185 -4.65 -9.62 -0.73
N GLN A 186 -4.78 -10.91 -1.06
CA GLN A 186 -5.79 -11.78 -0.46
C GLN A 186 -5.63 -11.89 1.07
N ALA A 187 -4.40 -11.97 1.57
CA ALA A 187 -4.16 -12.00 3.01
C ALA A 187 -4.63 -10.71 3.71
N ARG A 188 -4.36 -9.53 3.12
CA ARG A 188 -4.83 -8.23 3.63
C ARG A 188 -6.34 -8.09 3.56
N GLU A 189 -6.96 -8.57 2.48
CA GLU A 189 -8.42 -8.56 2.31
C GLU A 189 -9.12 -9.34 3.44
N LEU A 190 -8.61 -10.53 3.75
CA LEU A 190 -9.09 -11.35 4.86
C LEU A 190 -8.85 -10.67 6.21
N TYR A 191 -7.72 -9.98 6.37
CA TYR A 191 -7.45 -9.19 7.57
C TYR A 191 -8.49 -8.07 7.75
N CYS A 192 -8.82 -7.32 6.69
CA CYS A 192 -9.86 -6.30 6.70
C CYS A 192 -11.23 -6.90 7.08
N LYS A 193 -11.61 -8.04 6.51
CA LYS A 193 -12.83 -8.79 6.91
C LYS A 193 -12.83 -9.19 8.38
N GLY A 194 -11.68 -9.60 8.91
CA GLY A 194 -11.49 -9.89 10.33
C GLY A 194 -11.72 -8.66 11.21
N GLN A 195 -11.14 -7.51 10.86
CA GLN A 195 -11.33 -6.25 11.59
C GLN A 195 -12.79 -5.78 11.55
N ILE A 196 -13.45 -5.87 10.40
CA ILE A 196 -14.88 -5.54 10.29
C ILE A 196 -15.73 -6.37 11.24
N ASN A 197 -15.51 -7.70 11.28
CA ASN A 197 -16.28 -8.56 12.17
C ASN A 197 -15.94 -8.31 13.64
N ARG A 198 -14.68 -8.06 13.98
CA ARG A 198 -14.27 -7.65 15.33
C ARG A 198 -15.00 -6.39 15.79
N LEU A 199 -15.08 -5.37 14.94
CA LEU A 199 -15.76 -4.10 15.26
C LEU A 199 -17.27 -4.28 15.38
N LYS A 200 -17.89 -5.07 14.49
CA LYS A 200 -19.31 -5.44 14.61
C LYS A 200 -19.59 -6.19 15.91
N GLY A 201 -18.71 -7.11 16.29
CA GLY A 201 -18.81 -7.84 17.57
C GLY A 201 -18.73 -6.90 18.77
N ARG A 202 -17.83 -5.91 18.73
CA ARG A 202 -17.74 -4.89 19.78
C ARG A 202 -18.99 -4.02 19.86
N LYS A 203 -19.51 -3.56 18.72
CA LYS A 203 -20.78 -2.82 18.63
C LYS A 203 -21.96 -3.62 19.19
N ALA A 204 -22.02 -4.92 18.91
CA ALA A 204 -23.05 -5.81 19.46
C ALA A 204 -22.92 -5.98 20.99
N LEU A 205 -21.69 -6.08 21.52
CA LEU A 205 -21.48 -6.11 22.98
C LEU A 205 -21.97 -4.84 23.68
N GLU A 206 -21.74 -3.67 23.10
CA GLU A 206 -22.23 -2.40 23.66
C GLU A 206 -23.76 -2.33 23.71
N LYS A 207 -24.42 -3.07 22.82
CA LYS A 207 -25.89 -3.26 22.81
C LYS A 207 -26.36 -4.45 23.65
N SER A 208 -25.47 -5.13 24.36
CA SER A 208 -25.77 -6.36 25.11
C SER A 208 -26.29 -7.52 24.25
N GLU A 209 -26.00 -7.53 22.96
CA GLU A 209 -26.39 -8.58 22.00
C GLU A 209 -25.36 -9.73 22.02
N MET A 210 -25.29 -10.48 23.13
CA MET A 210 -24.21 -11.45 23.40
C MET A 210 -24.07 -12.54 22.33
N LYS A 211 -25.20 -13.06 21.82
CA LYS A 211 -25.19 -14.06 20.75
C LYS A 211 -24.55 -13.51 19.46
N GLU A 212 -24.98 -12.34 19.02
CA GLU A 212 -24.42 -11.71 17.82
C GLU A 212 -22.95 -11.39 18.03
N ALA A 213 -22.58 -10.82 19.17
CA ALA A 213 -21.18 -10.54 19.49
C ALA A 213 -20.30 -11.80 19.37
N LYS A 214 -20.75 -12.92 19.95
CA LYS A 214 -20.03 -14.21 19.86
C LYS A 214 -19.86 -14.68 18.43
N GLU A 215 -20.92 -14.68 17.63
CA GLU A 215 -20.86 -15.07 16.21
C GLU A 215 -19.89 -14.19 15.41
N ARG A 216 -19.88 -12.87 15.68
CA ARG A 216 -18.97 -11.93 15.02
C ARG A 216 -17.51 -12.17 15.40
N TYR A 217 -17.20 -12.42 16.67
CA TYR A 217 -15.82 -12.71 17.09
C TYR A 217 -15.32 -14.06 16.56
N LEU A 218 -16.18 -15.08 16.46
CA LEU A 218 -15.81 -16.34 15.81
C LEU A 218 -15.46 -16.13 14.33
N LYS A 219 -16.29 -15.37 13.59
CA LYS A 219 -15.99 -15.01 12.19
C LYS A 219 -14.70 -14.20 12.07
N ALA A 220 -14.47 -13.25 12.97
CA ALA A 220 -13.22 -12.49 12.99
C ALA A 220 -12.00 -13.42 13.19
N SER A 221 -12.09 -14.35 14.14
CA SER A 221 -11.05 -15.36 14.37
C SER A 221 -10.75 -16.19 13.13
N GLU A 222 -11.80 -16.66 12.44
CA GLU A 222 -11.66 -17.44 11.21
C GLU A 222 -10.94 -16.65 10.11
N PHE A 223 -11.34 -15.40 9.86
CA PHE A 223 -10.71 -14.55 8.85
C PHE A 223 -9.24 -14.28 9.15
N PHE A 224 -8.91 -13.92 10.39
CA PHE A 224 -7.51 -13.74 10.80
C PHE A 224 -6.71 -15.04 10.69
N GLY A 225 -7.32 -16.18 11.00
CA GLY A 225 -6.68 -17.49 10.87
C GLY A 225 -6.41 -17.89 9.41
N LYS A 226 -7.32 -17.56 8.49
CA LYS A 226 -7.13 -17.74 7.04
C LYS A 226 -6.03 -16.80 6.51
N SER A 227 -6.07 -15.53 6.89
CA SER A 227 -5.06 -14.53 6.53
C SER A 227 -3.65 -14.98 6.94
N ALA A 228 -3.48 -15.44 8.18
CA ALA A 228 -2.20 -15.93 8.71
C ALA A 228 -1.63 -17.17 7.99
N LYS A 229 -2.45 -17.93 7.26
CA LYS A 229 -1.99 -19.08 6.46
C LYS A 229 -1.42 -18.65 5.11
N LEU A 230 -1.92 -17.54 4.55
CA LEU A 230 -1.49 -17.00 3.27
C LEU A 230 -0.20 -16.18 3.42
N ASP A 231 -0.10 -15.39 4.49
CA ASP A 231 1.09 -14.59 4.78
C ASP A 231 1.70 -15.01 6.12
N LYS A 232 2.74 -15.84 6.04
CA LYS A 232 3.40 -16.44 7.22
C LYS A 232 4.24 -15.43 8.00
N GLU A 233 4.55 -14.27 7.42
CA GLU A 233 5.40 -13.27 8.06
C GLU A 233 4.63 -12.48 9.13
N TRP A 234 3.30 -12.50 9.06
CA TRP A 234 2.45 -11.73 9.96
C TRP A 234 2.00 -12.57 11.15
N LYS A 235 2.95 -12.80 12.07
CA LYS A 235 2.67 -13.43 13.39
C LYS A 235 1.50 -12.78 14.12
N GLU A 236 1.30 -11.47 13.90
CA GLU A 236 0.19 -10.71 14.46
C GLU A 236 -1.19 -11.28 14.10
N TYR A 237 -1.40 -11.74 12.85
CA TYR A 237 -2.70 -12.27 12.43
C TYR A 237 -3.08 -13.55 13.18
N LYS A 238 -2.10 -14.41 13.45
CA LYS A 238 -2.30 -15.62 14.26
C LYS A 238 -2.68 -15.26 15.70
N GLU A 239 -2.03 -14.26 16.29
CA GLU A 239 -2.37 -13.81 17.64
C GLU A 239 -3.73 -13.12 17.71
N LEU A 240 -4.10 -12.33 16.68
CA LEU A 240 -5.45 -11.76 16.56
C LEU A 240 -6.51 -12.85 16.45
N SER A 241 -6.28 -13.90 15.65
CA SER A 241 -7.18 -15.05 15.53
C SER A 241 -7.45 -15.69 16.89
N LYS A 242 -6.39 -16.07 17.62
CA LYS A 242 -6.50 -16.62 18.99
C LYS A 242 -7.22 -15.67 19.95
N LYS A 243 -6.88 -14.37 19.90
CA LYS A 243 -7.51 -13.36 20.75
C LYS A 243 -9.01 -13.28 20.51
N MET A 244 -9.46 -13.29 19.26
CA MET A 244 -10.90 -13.24 18.95
C MET A 244 -11.62 -14.52 19.38
N LEU A 245 -10.99 -15.69 19.22
CA LEU A 245 -11.54 -16.94 19.73
C LEU A 245 -11.72 -16.88 21.27
N ASN A 246 -10.69 -16.46 21.99
CA ASN A 246 -10.74 -16.32 23.45
C ASN A 246 -11.83 -15.33 23.91
N VAL A 247 -12.06 -14.25 23.16
CA VAL A 247 -13.17 -13.31 23.46
C VAL A 247 -14.50 -14.02 23.26
N ALA A 248 -14.69 -14.72 22.15
CA ALA A 248 -15.94 -15.45 21.87
C ALA A 248 -16.26 -16.54 22.92
N ASP A 249 -15.24 -17.27 23.38
CA ASP A 249 -15.41 -18.35 24.36
C ASP A 249 -15.85 -17.84 25.74
N ARG A 250 -15.47 -16.60 26.09
CA ARG A 250 -15.85 -15.95 27.35
C ARG A 250 -17.25 -15.34 27.32
N LEU A 251 -17.87 -15.21 26.15
CA LEU A 251 -19.23 -14.72 26.04
C LEU A 251 -20.21 -15.85 26.40
N ILE A 252 -20.86 -15.68 27.55
CA ILE A 252 -21.99 -16.49 28.01
C ILE A 252 -23.22 -16.03 27.20
N VAL A 253 -23.82 -16.97 26.48
CA VAL A 253 -24.97 -16.76 25.60
C VAL A 253 -26.14 -17.59 26.09
#